data_AF-A0A2T2VNC1-F1
#
_entry.id   AF-A0A2T2VNC1-F1
#
_cell.length_a   1.000
_cell.length_b   1.000
_cell.length_c   1.000
_cell.angle_alpha   90.00
_cell.angle_beta   90.00
_cell.angle_gamma   90.00
#
_symmetry.space_group_name_H-M   'P 1'
#
loop_
_entity.id
_entity.type
_entity.pdbx_description
1 polymer ?
#
loop_
_entity_poly.entity_id
_entity_poly.type
_entity_poly.pdbx_seq_one_letter_code
_entity_poly.pdbx_strand_id
1 'polypeptide(L)'
;YNTYAGKGFNILGISLDRDENSWKQGILEDGLPWPQVSDLQFWQNEISTYYGVQFIPQNMLLDDDGIIVAKNMEPNELEEFLAANL
;
A
#
# COMPACT_ATOMS: atom_id res chain seq x y z
N TYR A 1 -1.31 11.40 0.60
CA TYR A 1 0.06 11.14 1.13
C TYR A 1 0.75 12.39 1.63
N ASN A 2 1.17 13.33 0.76
CA ASN A 2 2.00 14.50 1.14
C ASN A 2 1.44 15.30 2.33
N THR A 3 0.12 15.41 2.46
CA THR A 3 -0.56 16.08 3.59
C THR A 3 -0.29 15.44 4.96
N TYR A 4 -0.15 14.11 5.01
CA TYR A 4 -0.06 13.33 6.26
C TYR A 4 1.30 12.65 6.46
N ALA A 5 2.19 12.64 5.45
CA ALA A 5 3.51 12.02 5.54
C ALA A 5 4.35 12.55 6.71
N GLY A 6 4.19 13.84 7.06
CA GLY A 6 4.84 14.47 8.21
C GLY A 6 4.08 14.33 9.54
N LYS A 7 2.95 13.62 9.55
CA LYS A 7 2.04 13.48 10.71
C LYS A 7 1.96 12.04 11.24
N GLY A 8 2.90 11.17 10.87
CA GLY A 8 2.91 9.77 11.28
C GLY A 8 2.21 8.81 10.31
N PHE A 9 1.62 9.31 9.22
CA PHE A 9 1.11 8.43 8.16
C PHE A 9 2.22 8.05 7.17
N ASN A 10 2.30 6.78 6.81
CA ASN A 10 3.16 6.32 5.73
C ASN A 10 2.46 5.27 4.85
N ILE A 11 2.96 5.07 3.64
CA ILE A 11 2.46 4.06 2.69
C ILE A 11 3.62 3.14 2.31
N LEU A 12 3.37 1.84 2.28
CA LEU A 12 4.25 0.87 1.65
C LEU A 12 3.49 0.23 0.48
N GLY A 13 3.96 0.46 -0.74
CA GLY A 13 3.46 -0.21 -1.93
C GLY A 13 4.06 -1.60 -2.04
N ILE A 14 3.22 -2.61 -2.21
CA ILE A 14 3.64 -4.01 -2.40
C ILE A 14 3.13 -4.45 -3.76
N SER A 15 4.04 -4.56 -4.74
CA SER A 15 3.68 -4.96 -6.09
C SER A 15 3.65 -6.48 -6.22
N LEU A 16 2.61 -6.95 -6.92
CA LEU A 16 2.43 -8.33 -7.35
C LEU A 16 2.85 -8.50 -8.82
N ASP A 17 3.78 -7.71 -9.35
CA ASP A 17 4.33 -7.90 -10.70
C ASP A 17 5.21 -9.15 -10.79
N ARG A 18 5.51 -9.58 -12.03
CA ARG A 18 6.52 -10.62 -12.33
C ARG A 18 7.76 -10.09 -13.02
N ASP A 19 7.66 -8.93 -13.63
CA ASP A 19 8.73 -8.31 -14.41
C ASP A 19 9.21 -7.04 -13.71
N GLU A 20 10.49 -7.05 -13.34
CA GLU A 20 11.11 -5.96 -12.58
C GLU A 20 11.10 -4.63 -13.36
N ASN A 21 11.29 -4.69 -14.68
CA ASN A 21 11.37 -3.49 -15.50
C ASN A 21 10.00 -2.83 -15.63
N SER A 22 8.97 -3.62 -15.89
CA SER A 22 7.57 -3.17 -15.96
C SER A 22 7.12 -2.55 -14.64
N TRP A 23 7.44 -3.22 -13.51
CA TRP A 23 7.17 -2.69 -12.18
C TRP A 23 7.86 -1.34 -11.92
N LYS A 24 9.17 -1.27 -12.17
CA LYS A 24 9.96 -0.03 -11.99
C LYS A 24 9.49 1.09 -12.91
N GLN A 25 9.13 0.77 -14.15
CA GLN A 25 8.60 1.74 -15.10
C GLN A 25 7.26 2.29 -14.62
N GLY A 26 6.34 1.43 -14.16
CA GLY A 26 5.06 1.88 -13.59
C GLY A 26 5.22 2.83 -12.41
N ILE A 27 6.17 2.55 -11.49
CA ILE A 27 6.49 3.46 -10.37
C ILE A 27 6.88 4.85 -10.88
N LEU A 28 7.72 4.91 -11.93
CA LEU A 28 8.20 6.16 -12.50
C LEU A 28 7.08 6.92 -13.22
N GLU A 29 6.23 6.22 -13.97
CA GLU A 29 5.11 6.80 -14.72
C GLU A 29 4.03 7.37 -13.80
N ASP A 30 3.69 6.63 -12.73
CA ASP A 30 2.69 7.04 -11.75
C ASP A 30 3.22 8.05 -10.72
N GLY A 31 4.54 8.26 -10.67
CA GLY A 31 5.18 9.22 -9.78
C GLY A 31 4.96 8.91 -8.30
N LEU A 32 4.93 7.62 -7.93
CA LEU A 32 4.62 7.16 -6.58
C LEU A 32 5.78 7.46 -5.61
N PRO A 33 5.66 8.45 -4.69
CA PRO A 33 6.79 8.93 -3.91
C PRO A 33 7.09 8.09 -2.65
N TRP A 34 6.21 7.16 -2.29
CA TRP A 34 6.35 6.33 -1.10
C TRP A 34 7.14 5.05 -1.39
N PRO A 35 7.71 4.37 -0.37
CA PRO A 35 8.44 3.13 -0.56
C PRO A 35 7.65 2.06 -1.33
N GLN A 36 8.32 1.38 -2.25
CA GLN A 36 7.78 0.33 -3.10
C GLN A 36 8.63 -0.93 -2.94
N VAL A 37 8.01 -2.09 -2.76
CA VAL A 37 8.67 -3.38 -2.67
C VAL A 37 7.97 -4.42 -3.56
N SER A 38 8.74 -5.39 -4.05
CA SER A 38 8.23 -6.57 -4.73
C SER A 38 9.24 -7.70 -4.60
N ASP A 39 8.77 -8.94 -4.47
CA ASP A 39 9.57 -10.17 -4.56
C ASP A 39 9.42 -10.84 -5.95
N LEU A 40 8.67 -10.21 -6.86
CA LEU A 40 8.35 -10.67 -8.21
C LEU A 40 7.64 -12.04 -8.28
N GLN A 41 7.09 -12.52 -7.15
CA GLN A 41 6.44 -13.83 -7.05
C GLN A 41 4.94 -13.80 -7.44
N PHE A 42 4.43 -12.67 -7.96
CA PHE A 42 3.01 -12.53 -8.31
C PHE A 42 2.10 -12.84 -7.11
N TRP A 43 0.98 -13.54 -7.30
CA TRP A 43 0.09 -14.00 -6.22
C TRP A 43 0.70 -15.03 -5.24
N GLN A 44 1.93 -15.52 -5.46
CA GLN A 44 2.59 -16.50 -4.56
C GLN A 44 3.53 -15.83 -3.55
N ASN A 45 3.58 -14.51 -3.55
CA ASN A 45 4.28 -13.67 -2.60
C ASN A 45 3.81 -13.95 -1.15
N GLU A 46 4.75 -13.92 -0.19
CA GLU A 46 4.47 -14.23 1.22
C GLU A 46 3.38 -13.31 1.80
N ILE A 47 3.44 -12.01 1.48
CA ILE A 47 2.52 -11.01 2.02
C ILE A 47 1.08 -11.21 1.50
N SER A 48 0.91 -11.38 0.19
CA SER A 48 -0.40 -11.61 -0.43
C SER A 48 -1.05 -12.88 0.09
N THR A 49 -0.25 -13.94 0.31
CA THR A 49 -0.71 -15.18 0.93
C THR A 49 -1.09 -14.97 2.39
N TYR A 50 -0.22 -14.36 3.19
CA TYR A 50 -0.42 -14.16 4.63
C TYR A 50 -1.65 -13.31 4.93
N TYR A 51 -1.84 -12.21 4.20
CA TYR A 51 -2.98 -11.31 4.37
C TYR A 51 -4.22 -11.70 3.56
N GLY A 52 -4.15 -12.78 2.77
CA GLY A 52 -5.27 -13.25 1.95
C GLY A 52 -5.71 -12.23 0.90
N VAL A 53 -4.76 -11.64 0.18
CA VAL A 53 -5.04 -10.68 -0.90
C VAL A 53 -5.65 -11.45 -2.08
N GLN A 54 -6.83 -11.03 -2.52
CA GLN A 54 -7.63 -11.75 -3.54
C GLN A 54 -7.83 -10.98 -4.83
N PHE A 55 -7.61 -9.66 -4.80
CA PHE A 55 -7.75 -8.77 -5.93
C PHE A 55 -6.79 -7.59 -5.77
N ILE A 56 -6.58 -6.84 -6.85
CA ILE A 56 -5.88 -5.56 -6.83
C ILE A 56 -6.75 -4.50 -7.51
N PRO A 57 -6.73 -3.23 -7.05
CA PRO A 57 -6.02 -2.75 -5.86
C PRO A 57 -6.69 -3.23 -4.56
N GLN A 58 -5.88 -3.50 -3.53
CA GLN A 58 -6.32 -3.83 -2.18
C GLN A 58 -5.44 -3.07 -1.18
N ASN A 59 -6.02 -2.54 -0.10
CA ASN A 59 -5.26 -1.81 0.93
C ASN A 59 -5.62 -2.29 2.34
N MET A 60 -4.69 -2.09 3.27
CA MET A 60 -4.85 -2.35 4.70
C MET A 60 -4.22 -1.19 5.45
N LEU A 61 -4.95 -0.63 6.41
CA LEU A 61 -4.46 0.41 7.31
C LEU A 61 -4.07 -0.24 8.63
N LEU A 62 -2.82 0.01 9.05
CA LEU A 62 -2.27 -0.49 10.30
C LEU A 62 -2.10 0.71 11.25
N ASP A 63 -2.28 0.47 12.55
CA ASP A 63 -1.88 1.41 13.60
C ASP A 63 -0.39 1.25 13.98
N ASP A 64 0.07 2.05 14.95
CA ASP A 64 1.46 2.07 15.41
C ASP A 64 1.91 0.76 16.08
N ASP A 65 0.97 -0.06 16.55
CA ASP A 65 1.22 -1.39 17.13
C ASP A 65 1.20 -2.50 16.05
N GLY A 66 0.98 -2.13 14.78
CA GLY A 66 0.90 -3.04 13.64
C GLY A 66 -0.43 -3.78 13.54
N ILE A 67 -1.47 -3.33 14.23
CA ILE A 67 -2.80 -3.91 14.18
C ILE A 67 -3.54 -3.37 12.96
N ILE A 68 -4.18 -4.25 12.19
CA ILE A 68 -5.03 -3.84 11.06
C ILE A 68 -6.31 -3.21 11.60
N VAL A 69 -6.48 -1.90 11.40
CA VAL A 69 -7.64 -1.13 11.83
C VAL A 69 -8.67 -0.92 10.73
N ALA A 70 -8.26 -1.05 9.46
CA ALA A 70 -9.18 -1.01 8.32
C ALA A 70 -8.63 -1.79 7.12
N LYS A 71 -9.52 -2.20 6.21
CA LYS A 71 -9.20 -2.85 4.95
C LYS A 71 -10.04 -2.26 3.83
N ASN A 72 -9.45 -2.14 2.64
CA ASN A 72 -10.12 -1.72 1.40
C ASN A 72 -10.81 -0.36 1.52
N MET A 73 -10.18 0.58 2.22
CA MET A 73 -10.71 1.95 2.31
C MET A 73 -10.62 2.62 0.94
N GLU A 74 -11.72 3.24 0.54
CA GLU A 74 -11.71 4.15 -0.60
C GLU A 74 -10.91 5.42 -0.26
N PRO A 75 -10.37 6.15 -1.26
CA PRO A 75 -9.55 7.33 -1.02
C PRO A 75 -10.20 8.38 -0.10
N ASN A 76 -11.51 8.61 -0.24
CA ASN A 76 -12.24 9.57 0.60
C ASN A 76 -12.39 9.08 2.05
N GLU A 77 -12.65 7.79 2.25
CA GLU A 77 -12.77 7.20 3.60
C GLU A 77 -11.42 7.24 4.32
N LEU A 78 -10.33 6.98 3.59
CA LEU A 78 -8.98 7.12 4.12
C LEU A 78 -8.68 8.57 4.51
N GLU A 79 -9.00 9.54 3.65
CA GLU A 79 -8.79 10.96 3.94
C GLU A 79 -9.55 11.41 5.20
N GLU A 80 -10.83 11.04 5.32
CA GLU A 80 -11.65 11.33 6.50
C GLU A 80 -11.08 10.67 7.77
N PHE A 81 -10.66 9.41 7.67
CA PHE A 81 -10.04 8.71 8.78
C PHE A 81 -8.75 9.41 9.24
N LEU A 82 -7.85 9.74 8.31
CA LEU A 82 -6.58 10.39 8.64
C LEU A 82 -6.82 11.78 9.23
N ALA A 83 -7.75 12.56 8.69
CA ALA A 83 -8.10 13.87 9.22
C ALA A 83 -8.65 13.82 10.66
N ALA A 84 -9.34 12.75 11.02
CA ALA A 84 -9.90 12.57 12.36
C ALA A 84 -8.90 12.02 13.39
N ASN A 85 -7.86 11.31 12.94
CA ASN A 85 -6.98 10.52 13.81
C ASN A 85 -5.50 10.95 13.79
N LEU A 86 -5.08 11.92 12.94
CA LEU A 86 -3.70 12.43 12.84
C LEU A 86 -3.60 13.97 12.85
#